data_AF-A0A952V0I6-F1
#
_entry.id   AF-A0A952V0I6-F1
#
_cell.length_a   1.000
_cell.length_b   1.000
_cell.length_c   1.000
_cell.angle_alpha   90.00
_cell.angle_beta   90.00
_cell.angle_gamma   90.00
#
_symmetry.space_group_name_H-M   'P 1'
#
loop_
_entity.id
_entity.type
_entity.pdbx_description
1 polymer ?
#
loop_
_entity_poly.entity_id
_entity_poly.type
_entity_poly.pdbx_seq_one_letter_code
_entity_poly.pdbx_strand_id
1 'polypeptide(L)'
;MAAVKKQFPLDALRTDGWFERIGEGIGSFQALCEIVGERFFAFSIIVGARITALTIDRRSPDQTLVDFVVGSAEQEGDLEPQRLTLADFRRRLVGALLVEEEKQAPAPERDTDIEAIQLYIGVRYLLLAPLYGYSLTALTLDDEQPEITVLHDGVEEKHELDAFRLRIRAHVREELDRVTTGARSAIDLSKVADAEACALRKEWPKVIALLGTWPAPLAIFLRTPEGQMLAPEARALIAKGLGLLGSACVHVGEIEQAEEVFRIGIQYAQEGMAAAELFRRLGEALLLNDRPGEAIGPLRRALAFGGLPQEVMPPLAKAFLQRGRFVAAFACLKDALAAGAPEKELAEDIREVETKLGPALTAWKAKLLTVETTHQ
;
A
#
# COMPACT_ATOMS: atom_id res chain seq x y z
N MET A 1 -4.98 -58.20 -13.31
CA MET A 1 -5.16 -58.30 -11.84
C MET A 1 -5.74 -56.97 -11.40
N ALA A 2 -6.87 -56.97 -10.68
CA ALA A 2 -7.44 -55.72 -10.20
C ALA A 2 -6.50 -55.13 -9.13
N ALA A 3 -6.10 -53.87 -9.30
CA ALA A 3 -5.30 -53.13 -8.33
C ALA A 3 -5.97 -53.20 -6.95
N VAL A 4 -5.21 -53.60 -5.93
CA VAL A 4 -5.75 -53.73 -4.56
C VAL A 4 -5.79 -52.33 -3.95
N LYS A 5 -6.92 -51.65 -4.13
CA LYS A 5 -7.18 -50.34 -3.51
C LYS A 5 -7.19 -50.50 -1.99
N LYS A 6 -6.22 -49.90 -1.31
CA LYS A 6 -6.15 -49.87 0.17
C LYS A 6 -6.70 -48.56 0.68
N GLN A 7 -7.68 -48.63 1.58
CA GLN A 7 -8.28 -47.45 2.20
C GLN A 7 -7.98 -47.45 3.70
N PHE A 8 -7.48 -46.33 4.19
CA PHE A 8 -7.10 -46.09 5.58
C PHE A 8 -8.01 -45.02 6.18
N PRO A 9 -8.84 -45.34 7.19
CA PRO A 9 -9.67 -44.34 7.86
C PRO A 9 -8.80 -43.40 8.71
N LEU A 10 -9.10 -42.11 8.67
CA LEU A 10 -8.32 -41.08 9.36
C LEU A 10 -8.92 -40.63 10.69
N ASP A 11 -9.98 -41.29 11.19
CA ASP A 11 -10.68 -40.89 12.42
C ASP A 11 -9.75 -40.80 13.65
N ALA A 12 -8.82 -41.74 13.79
CA ALA A 12 -7.81 -41.75 14.86
C ALA A 12 -6.76 -40.62 14.71
N LEU A 13 -6.67 -40.03 13.53
CA LEU A 13 -5.71 -39.00 13.13
C LEU A 13 -6.35 -37.61 13.01
N ARG A 14 -7.65 -37.50 13.25
CA ARG A 14 -8.38 -36.23 13.13
C ARG A 14 -7.87 -35.23 14.15
N THR A 15 -7.48 -34.09 13.62
CA THR A 15 -6.97 -32.94 14.36
C THR A 15 -8.02 -31.83 14.45
N ASP A 16 -9.29 -32.08 14.11
CA ASP A 16 -10.33 -31.05 14.19
C ASP A 16 -10.39 -30.44 15.61
N GLY A 17 -10.56 -29.13 15.67
CA GLY A 17 -10.61 -28.39 16.94
C GLY A 17 -9.30 -28.43 17.76
N TRP A 18 -8.15 -28.82 17.17
CA TRP A 18 -6.88 -28.89 17.92
C TRP A 18 -6.45 -27.53 18.45
N PHE A 19 -6.67 -26.48 17.67
CA PHE A 19 -6.18 -25.14 17.98
C PHE A 19 -6.95 -24.53 19.16
N GLU A 20 -8.27 -24.70 19.17
CA GLU A 20 -9.16 -24.30 20.27
C GLU A 20 -8.83 -25.05 21.55
N ARG A 21 -8.58 -26.37 21.46
CA ARG A 21 -8.18 -27.20 22.61
C ARG A 21 -6.86 -26.76 23.22
N ILE A 22 -5.88 -26.37 22.41
CA ILE A 22 -4.62 -25.79 22.93
C ILE A 22 -4.89 -24.44 23.59
N GLY A 23 -5.80 -23.64 23.03
CA GLY A 23 -6.20 -22.34 23.59
C GLY A 23 -6.75 -22.41 25.01
N GLU A 24 -7.44 -23.49 25.38
CA GLU A 24 -7.94 -23.71 26.75
C GLU A 24 -6.82 -23.75 27.81
N GLY A 25 -5.61 -24.17 27.42
CA GLY A 25 -4.45 -24.26 28.31
C GLY A 25 -3.56 -23.02 28.37
N ILE A 26 -3.81 -22.01 27.52
CA ILE A 26 -2.93 -20.83 27.39
C ILE A 26 -3.59 -19.61 28.03
N GLY A 27 -2.95 -19.07 29.07
CA GLY A 27 -3.35 -17.79 29.65
C GLY A 27 -3.25 -16.66 28.61
N SER A 28 -4.29 -15.84 28.50
CA SER A 28 -4.37 -14.74 27.52
C SER A 28 -4.34 -15.18 26.05
N PHE A 29 -4.79 -16.40 25.74
CA PHE A 29 -4.87 -16.94 24.37
C PHE A 29 -5.54 -15.98 23.36
N GLN A 30 -6.68 -15.39 23.74
CA GLN A 30 -7.40 -14.44 22.89
C GLN A 30 -6.55 -13.21 22.56
N ALA A 31 -5.86 -12.62 23.54
CA ALA A 31 -5.00 -11.47 23.32
C ALA A 31 -3.81 -11.79 22.41
N LEU A 32 -3.22 -12.99 22.53
CA LEU A 32 -2.17 -13.44 21.62
C LEU A 32 -2.69 -13.60 20.19
N CYS A 33 -3.87 -14.19 20.02
CA CYS A 33 -4.51 -14.32 18.70
C CYS A 33 -4.87 -12.96 18.09
N GLU A 34 -5.31 -11.99 18.90
CA GLU A 34 -5.61 -10.63 18.45
C GLU A 34 -4.34 -9.88 17.99
N ILE A 35 -3.23 -10.01 18.71
CA ILE A 35 -1.98 -9.31 18.38
C ILE A 35 -1.28 -9.98 17.20
N VAL A 36 -1.06 -11.29 17.28
CA VAL A 36 -0.25 -12.05 16.30
C VAL A 36 -1.07 -12.41 15.06
N GLY A 37 -2.39 -12.55 15.21
CA GLY A 37 -3.29 -13.14 14.23
C GLY A 37 -3.46 -14.63 14.50
N GLU A 38 -4.71 -15.08 14.60
CA GLU A 38 -5.10 -16.45 14.94
C GLU A 38 -4.32 -17.52 14.14
N ARG A 39 -4.32 -17.39 12.82
CA ARG A 39 -3.62 -18.31 11.90
C ARG A 39 -2.10 -18.28 12.08
N PHE A 40 -1.52 -17.11 12.31
CA PHE A 40 -0.06 -17.00 12.53
C PHE A 40 0.36 -17.56 13.89
N PHE A 41 -0.50 -17.46 14.90
CA PHE A 41 -0.26 -18.14 16.17
C PHE A 41 -0.33 -19.67 15.99
N ALA A 42 -1.32 -20.18 15.24
CA ALA A 42 -1.36 -21.59 14.89
C ALA A 42 -0.10 -22.03 14.11
N PHE A 43 0.36 -21.24 13.14
CA PHE A 43 1.59 -21.51 12.39
C PHE A 43 2.83 -21.58 13.30
N SER A 44 2.90 -20.74 14.34
CA SER A 44 4.02 -20.78 15.28
C SER A 44 4.05 -22.09 16.04
N ILE A 45 2.89 -22.62 16.45
CA ILE A 45 2.80 -23.94 17.10
C ILE A 45 3.25 -25.05 16.14
N ILE A 46 2.77 -25.05 14.90
CA ILE A 46 3.10 -26.07 13.89
C ILE A 46 4.60 -26.08 13.58
N VAL A 47 5.23 -24.91 13.50
CA VAL A 47 6.68 -24.77 13.25
C VAL A 47 7.51 -25.06 14.51
N GLY A 48 6.88 -25.13 15.69
CA GLY A 48 7.58 -25.27 16.97
C GLY A 48 8.25 -23.96 17.46
N ALA A 49 7.77 -22.81 16.98
CA ALA A 49 8.15 -21.49 17.44
C ALA A 49 7.28 -21.08 18.65
N ARG A 50 7.84 -21.15 19.85
CA ARG A 50 7.18 -20.78 21.10
C ARG A 50 7.43 -19.30 21.40
N ILE A 51 6.37 -18.50 21.37
CA ILE A 51 6.42 -17.08 21.72
C ILE A 51 6.60 -16.96 23.24
N THR A 52 7.65 -16.27 23.67
CA THR A 52 7.98 -16.06 25.08
C THR A 52 7.58 -14.67 25.58
N ALA A 53 7.63 -13.65 24.71
CA ALA A 53 7.18 -12.30 25.03
C ALA A 53 6.75 -11.51 23.79
N LEU A 54 5.93 -10.48 24.01
CA LEU A 54 5.51 -9.51 23.01
C LEU A 54 5.71 -8.09 23.53
N THR A 55 6.35 -7.22 22.75
CA THR A 55 6.45 -5.79 23.02
C THR A 55 5.59 -5.03 22.01
N ILE A 56 4.36 -4.68 22.41
CA ILE A 56 3.33 -4.15 21.53
C ILE A 56 3.62 -2.69 21.14
N ASP A 57 3.68 -2.42 19.84
CA ASP A 57 3.64 -1.06 19.30
C ASP A 57 2.21 -0.72 18.85
N ARG A 58 1.55 0.19 19.59
CA ARG A 58 0.17 0.62 19.30
C ARG A 58 0.05 1.55 18.09
N ARG A 59 1.15 2.16 17.65
CA ARG A 59 1.16 3.08 16.50
C ARG A 59 1.39 2.32 15.21
N SER A 60 2.20 1.26 15.26
CA SER A 60 2.48 0.40 14.13
C SER A 60 2.49 -1.07 14.57
N PRO A 61 1.35 -1.79 14.45
CA PRO A 61 1.23 -3.18 14.90
C PRO A 61 2.31 -4.10 14.33
N ASP A 62 2.74 -3.88 13.07
CA ASP A 62 3.78 -4.67 12.41
C ASP A 62 5.19 -4.50 13.03
N GLN A 63 5.42 -3.40 13.76
CA GLN A 63 6.65 -3.14 14.52
C GLN A 63 6.63 -3.73 15.93
N THR A 64 5.52 -4.38 16.33
CA THR A 64 5.48 -5.16 17.57
C THR A 64 6.62 -6.17 17.57
N LEU A 65 7.42 -6.19 18.63
CA LEU A 65 8.53 -7.13 18.73
C LEU A 65 8.03 -8.45 19.31
N VAL A 66 8.40 -9.54 18.66
CA VAL A 66 8.09 -10.92 19.05
C VAL A 66 9.37 -11.59 19.51
N ASP A 67 9.40 -11.96 20.78
CA ASP A 67 10.44 -12.81 21.36
C ASP A 67 9.97 -14.26 21.33
N PHE A 68 10.78 -15.16 20.78
CA PHE A 68 10.42 -16.57 20.62
C PHE A 68 11.63 -17.48 20.63
N VAL A 69 11.40 -18.77 20.88
CA VAL A 69 12.38 -19.85 20.77
C VAL A 69 11.88 -20.88 19.76
N VAL A 70 12.79 -21.45 18.96
CA VAL A 70 12.47 -22.48 17.95
C VAL A 70 13.09 -23.80 18.40
N GLY A 71 12.26 -24.82 18.62
CA GLY A 71 12.72 -26.14 19.00
C GLY A 71 11.81 -26.83 20.02
N SER A 72 11.83 -28.17 20.00
CA SER A 72 11.10 -29.01 20.94
C SER A 72 11.68 -28.91 22.34
N ALA A 73 10.84 -28.95 23.38
CA ALA A 73 11.27 -28.95 24.77
C ALA A 73 12.19 -30.13 25.15
N GLU A 74 12.25 -31.16 24.29
CA GLU A 74 13.04 -32.39 24.48
C GLU A 74 14.47 -32.32 23.93
N GLN A 75 14.86 -31.24 23.24
CA GLN A 75 16.24 -31.05 22.80
C GLN A 75 17.01 -30.32 23.92
N GLU A 76 17.90 -31.05 24.61
CA GLU A 76 18.82 -30.57 25.68
C GLU A 76 19.89 -29.54 25.21
N GLY A 77 19.61 -28.76 24.17
CA GLY A 77 20.45 -27.65 23.72
C GLY A 77 19.93 -26.31 24.21
N ASP A 78 20.83 -25.37 24.50
CA ASP A 78 20.47 -23.97 24.76
C ASP A 78 19.66 -23.42 23.59
N LEU A 79 18.34 -23.28 23.78
CA LEU A 79 17.45 -22.71 22.76
C LEU A 79 17.74 -21.22 22.68
N GLU A 80 18.40 -20.77 21.60
CA GLU A 80 18.72 -19.36 21.43
C GLU A 80 17.43 -18.51 21.31
N PRO A 81 17.22 -17.55 22.21
CA PRO A 81 16.09 -16.63 22.12
C PRO A 81 16.26 -15.72 20.92
N GLN A 82 15.22 -15.61 20.10
CA GLN A 82 15.21 -14.81 18.89
C GLN A 82 14.17 -13.71 19.01
N ARG A 83 14.51 -12.54 18.47
CA ARG A 83 13.65 -11.35 18.45
C ARG A 83 13.47 -10.88 17.01
N LEU A 84 12.23 -10.74 16.58
CA LEU A 84 11.86 -10.20 15.25
C LEU A 84 10.71 -9.19 15.38
N THR A 85 10.53 -8.36 14.35
CA THR A 85 9.27 -7.62 14.19
C THR A 85 8.14 -8.59 13.88
N LEU A 86 6.90 -8.23 14.18
CA LEU A 86 5.73 -9.06 13.91
C LEU A 86 5.61 -9.37 12.40
N ALA A 87 5.90 -8.39 11.54
CA ALA A 87 5.94 -8.61 10.09
C ALA A 87 7.00 -9.65 9.66
N ASP A 88 8.21 -9.57 10.21
CA ASP A 88 9.28 -10.51 9.88
C ASP A 88 9.04 -11.90 10.48
N PHE A 89 8.47 -11.95 11.68
CA PHE A 89 8.05 -13.19 12.33
C PHE A 89 7.00 -13.93 11.48
N ARG A 90 5.94 -13.24 11.04
CA ARG A 90 4.92 -13.80 10.14
C ARG A 90 5.51 -14.34 8.83
N ARG A 91 6.40 -13.57 8.20
CA ARG A 91 7.13 -13.99 6.98
C ARG A 91 7.96 -15.25 7.22
N ARG A 92 8.65 -15.32 8.36
CA ARG A 92 9.48 -16.48 8.72
C ARG A 92 8.65 -17.74 8.95
N LEU A 93 7.51 -17.64 9.64
CA LEU A 93 6.61 -18.78 9.86
C LEU A 93 6.10 -19.36 8.55
N VAL A 94 5.63 -18.50 7.66
CA VAL A 94 5.16 -18.89 6.32
C VAL A 94 6.30 -19.52 5.52
N GLY A 95 7.49 -18.91 5.53
CA GLY A 95 8.68 -19.48 4.91
C GLY A 95 8.97 -20.90 5.42
N ALA A 96 8.98 -21.10 6.74
CA ALA A 96 9.26 -22.40 7.36
C ALA A 96 8.22 -23.47 7.00
N LEU A 97 6.94 -23.10 6.91
CA LEU A 97 5.86 -24.00 6.52
C LEU A 97 5.93 -24.42 5.05
N LEU A 98 6.49 -23.57 4.19
CA LEU A 98 6.57 -23.81 2.75
C LEU A 98 7.82 -24.57 2.30
N VAL A 99 8.82 -24.74 3.18
CA VAL A 99 9.98 -25.59 2.90
C VAL A 99 9.50 -27.04 2.72
N GLU A 100 9.82 -27.64 1.57
CA GLU A 100 9.50 -29.05 1.30
C GLU A 100 10.36 -29.96 2.18
N GLU A 101 9.71 -30.87 2.90
CA GLU A 101 10.40 -31.99 3.53
C GLU A 101 10.58 -33.07 2.45
N GLU A 102 11.78 -33.14 1.86
CA GLU A 102 12.13 -34.02 0.73
C GLU A 102 12.04 -35.53 1.03
N LYS A 103 11.73 -35.94 2.26
CA LYS A 103 11.64 -37.37 2.61
C LYS A 103 10.24 -37.90 2.35
N GLN A 104 10.04 -38.54 1.20
CA GLN A 104 8.90 -39.43 0.99
C GLN A 104 8.93 -40.52 2.07
N ALA A 105 8.01 -40.44 3.02
CA ALA A 105 7.80 -41.50 4.00
C ALA A 105 7.29 -42.76 3.27
N PRO A 106 7.63 -43.96 3.77
CA PRO A 106 7.13 -45.20 3.19
C PRO A 106 5.59 -45.25 3.23
N ALA A 107 4.99 -45.87 2.22
CA ALA A 107 3.55 -46.06 2.19
C ALA A 107 3.09 -46.93 3.36
N PRO A 108 2.00 -46.56 4.07
CA PRO A 108 1.47 -47.36 5.17
C PRO A 108 1.00 -48.73 4.68
N GLU A 109 1.28 -49.77 5.46
CA GLU A 109 0.88 -51.14 5.12
C GLU A 109 -0.45 -51.54 5.77
N ARG A 110 -0.68 -51.07 7.01
CA ARG A 110 -1.85 -51.38 7.85
C ARG A 110 -2.54 -50.13 8.35
N ASP A 111 -3.82 -50.23 8.63
CA ASP A 111 -4.65 -49.18 9.26
C ASP A 111 -4.25 -48.88 10.71
N THR A 112 -3.58 -49.82 11.38
CA THR A 112 -3.04 -49.62 12.72
C THR A 112 -1.75 -48.79 12.76
N ASP A 113 -1.10 -48.56 11.61
CA ASP A 113 0.20 -47.88 11.53
C ASP A 113 0.02 -46.36 11.48
N ILE A 114 -0.56 -45.81 12.54
CA ILE A 114 -0.95 -44.40 12.70
C ILE A 114 0.21 -43.45 12.36
N GLU A 115 1.41 -43.73 12.89
CA GLU A 115 2.60 -42.91 12.65
C GLU A 115 3.04 -42.93 11.18
N ALA A 116 2.97 -44.09 10.51
CA ALA A 116 3.30 -44.21 9.10
C ALA A 116 2.31 -43.41 8.24
N ILE A 117 1.00 -43.47 8.55
CA ILE A 117 -0.03 -42.68 7.86
C ILE A 117 0.21 -41.18 8.07
N GLN A 118 0.56 -40.76 9.29
CA GLN A 118 0.87 -39.35 9.59
C GLN A 118 2.07 -38.84 8.81
N LEU A 119 3.17 -39.60 8.79
CA LEU A 119 4.37 -39.25 8.04
C LEU A 119 4.10 -39.25 6.53
N TYR A 120 3.29 -40.21 6.05
CA TYR A 120 2.94 -40.30 4.64
C TYR A 120 2.09 -39.14 4.14
N ILE A 121 1.14 -38.63 4.94
CA ILE A 121 0.38 -37.41 4.62
C ILE A 121 1.23 -36.16 4.87
N GLY A 122 2.00 -36.17 5.96
CA GLY A 122 2.79 -35.07 6.49
C GLY A 122 2.06 -34.41 7.67
N VAL A 123 2.69 -34.44 8.84
CA VAL A 123 2.12 -33.95 10.12
C VAL A 123 1.63 -32.50 10.01
N ARG A 124 2.37 -31.65 9.29
CA ARG A 124 1.99 -30.24 9.08
C ARG A 124 0.66 -30.10 8.35
N TYR A 125 0.40 -30.93 7.34
CA TYR A 125 -0.84 -30.87 6.56
C TYR A 125 -2.04 -31.33 7.38
N LEU A 126 -1.84 -32.30 8.28
CA LEU A 126 -2.86 -32.71 9.24
C LEU A 126 -3.23 -31.55 10.18
N LEU A 127 -2.26 -30.75 10.63
CA LEU A 127 -2.52 -29.61 11.52
C LEU A 127 -3.06 -28.37 10.77
N LEU A 128 -2.61 -28.13 9.54
CA LEU A 128 -3.03 -26.99 8.73
C LEU A 128 -4.45 -27.17 8.18
N ALA A 129 -4.85 -28.38 7.80
CA ALA A 129 -6.13 -28.64 7.14
C ALA A 129 -7.35 -28.12 7.93
N PRO A 130 -7.50 -28.40 9.25
CA PRO A 130 -8.60 -27.88 10.04
C PRO A 130 -8.67 -26.35 10.12
N LEU A 131 -7.53 -25.65 10.07
CA LEU A 131 -7.47 -24.18 10.10
C LEU A 131 -8.13 -23.52 8.87
N TYR A 132 -8.31 -24.30 7.80
CA TYR A 132 -9.00 -23.91 6.57
C TYR A 132 -10.32 -24.65 6.38
N GLY A 133 -10.84 -25.31 7.42
CA GLY A 133 -12.13 -26.00 7.37
C GLY A 133 -12.11 -27.33 6.61
N TYR A 134 -10.94 -27.97 6.47
CA TYR A 134 -10.86 -29.33 5.92
C TYR A 134 -10.79 -30.35 7.06
N SER A 135 -11.76 -31.26 7.11
CA SER A 135 -11.70 -32.44 7.99
C SER A 135 -11.32 -33.67 7.16
N LEU A 136 -10.18 -34.28 7.50
CA LEU A 136 -9.65 -35.43 6.75
C LEU A 136 -10.37 -36.72 7.16
N THR A 137 -10.90 -37.48 6.19
CA THR A 137 -11.73 -38.66 6.46
C THR A 137 -11.04 -39.98 6.10
N ALA A 138 -10.41 -40.06 4.93
CA ALA A 138 -9.74 -41.28 4.47
C ALA A 138 -8.53 -41.00 3.57
N LEU A 139 -7.47 -41.78 3.73
CA LEU A 139 -6.37 -41.89 2.77
C LEU A 139 -6.58 -43.15 1.93
N THR A 140 -6.43 -43.05 0.63
CA THR A 140 -6.59 -44.17 -0.29
C THR A 140 -5.37 -44.34 -1.17
N LEU A 141 -4.80 -45.55 -1.19
CA LEU A 141 -3.65 -45.89 -2.01
C LEU A 141 -4.10 -46.77 -3.17
N ASP A 142 -3.84 -46.28 -4.37
CA ASP A 142 -4.00 -46.93 -5.68
C ASP A 142 -2.58 -47.18 -6.28
N ASP A 143 -2.48 -48.05 -7.28
CA ASP A 143 -1.26 -48.27 -8.06
C ASP A 143 -0.84 -47.04 -8.88
N GLU A 144 -1.75 -46.09 -9.17
CA GLU A 144 -1.45 -44.86 -9.91
C GLU A 144 -1.03 -43.70 -8.99
N GLN A 145 -1.91 -43.23 -8.09
CA GLN A 145 -1.63 -42.09 -7.20
C GLN A 145 -2.37 -42.18 -5.85
N PRO A 146 -1.76 -41.67 -4.75
CA PRO A 146 -2.43 -41.58 -3.46
C PRO A 146 -3.51 -40.49 -3.45
N GLU A 147 -4.72 -40.85 -3.03
CA GLU A 147 -5.87 -39.95 -2.90
C GLU A 147 -6.20 -39.68 -1.43
N ILE A 148 -6.65 -38.46 -1.13
CA ILE A 148 -7.17 -38.08 0.17
C ILE A 148 -8.62 -37.61 0.06
N THR A 149 -9.47 -38.15 0.91
CA THR A 149 -10.87 -37.76 1.04
C THR A 149 -11.00 -36.81 2.22
N VAL A 150 -11.65 -35.68 1.99
CA VAL A 150 -11.84 -34.61 2.97
C VAL A 150 -13.29 -34.16 2.97
N LEU A 151 -13.76 -33.68 4.11
CA LEU A 151 -15.00 -32.94 4.23
C LEU A 151 -14.65 -31.45 4.30
N HIS A 152 -15.21 -30.66 3.39
CA HIS A 152 -15.08 -29.20 3.37
C HIS A 152 -16.46 -28.59 3.29
N ASP A 153 -16.83 -27.74 4.25
CA ASP A 153 -18.18 -27.14 4.36
C ASP A 153 -19.33 -28.16 4.25
N GLY A 154 -19.12 -29.36 4.77
CA GLY A 154 -20.11 -30.45 4.74
C GLY A 154 -20.21 -31.21 3.41
N VAL A 155 -19.38 -30.87 2.42
CA VAL A 155 -19.26 -31.58 1.13
C VAL A 155 -18.04 -32.49 1.16
N GLU A 156 -18.25 -33.75 0.76
CA GLU A 156 -17.14 -34.71 0.63
C GLU A 156 -16.43 -34.49 -0.70
N GLU A 157 -15.13 -34.22 -0.63
CA GLU A 157 -14.25 -34.01 -1.77
C GLU A 157 -13.12 -35.03 -1.78
N LYS A 158 -12.68 -35.43 -2.98
CA LYS A 158 -11.50 -36.29 -3.17
C LYS A 158 -10.45 -35.55 -3.96
N HIS A 159 -9.21 -35.61 -3.48
CA HIS A 159 -8.06 -34.95 -4.10
C HIS A 159 -6.88 -35.90 -4.18
N GLU A 160 -6.06 -35.79 -5.21
CA GLU A 160 -4.71 -36.35 -5.19
C GLU A 160 -3.94 -35.73 -4.01
N LEU A 161 -3.16 -36.55 -3.29
CA LEU A 161 -2.48 -36.12 -2.06
C LEU A 161 -1.55 -34.91 -2.32
N ASP A 162 -0.81 -34.92 -3.42
CA ASP A 162 0.10 -33.83 -3.76
C ASP A 162 -0.64 -32.57 -4.21
N ALA A 163 -1.78 -32.71 -4.90
CA ALA A 163 -2.66 -31.59 -5.23
C ALA A 163 -3.26 -30.96 -3.96
N PHE A 164 -3.66 -31.79 -2.98
CA PHE A 164 -4.14 -31.32 -1.68
C PHE A 164 -3.04 -30.56 -0.92
N ARG A 165 -1.82 -31.10 -0.86
CA ARG A 165 -0.65 -30.41 -0.27
C ARG A 165 -0.38 -29.06 -0.93
N LEU A 166 -0.43 -29.02 -2.26
CA LEU A 166 -0.25 -27.77 -3.01
C LEU A 166 -1.35 -26.75 -2.66
N ARG A 167 -2.60 -27.20 -2.54
CA ARG A 167 -3.73 -26.35 -2.13
C ARG A 167 -3.54 -25.77 -0.73
N ILE A 168 -3.16 -26.60 0.25
CA ILE A 168 -2.87 -26.11 1.61
C ILE A 168 -1.71 -25.11 1.61
N ARG A 169 -0.66 -25.33 0.82
CA ARG A 169 0.44 -24.37 0.66
C ARG A 169 -0.02 -23.06 0.02
N ALA A 170 -0.95 -23.10 -0.93
CA ALA A 170 -1.53 -21.90 -1.52
C ALA A 170 -2.28 -21.07 -0.46
N HIS A 171 -3.12 -21.71 0.36
CA HIS A 171 -3.79 -21.04 1.47
C HIS A 171 -2.81 -20.36 2.44
N VAL A 172 -1.72 -21.04 2.81
CA VAL A 172 -0.68 -20.47 3.69
C VAL A 172 0.00 -19.23 3.07
N ARG A 173 0.21 -19.22 1.74
CA ARG A 173 0.75 -18.04 1.03
C ARG A 173 -0.25 -16.89 1.03
N GLU A 174 -1.52 -17.19 0.75
CA GLU A 174 -2.59 -16.19 0.71
C GLU A 174 -2.78 -15.49 2.06
N GLU A 175 -2.55 -16.16 3.19
CA GLU A 175 -2.61 -15.52 4.51
C GLU A 175 -1.55 -14.43 4.69
N LEU A 176 -0.33 -14.66 4.21
CA LEU A 176 0.72 -13.65 4.23
C LEU A 176 0.36 -12.48 3.33
N ASP A 177 -0.13 -12.75 2.12
CA ASP A 177 -0.53 -11.72 1.17
C ASP A 177 -1.71 -10.90 1.70
N ARG A 178 -2.67 -11.53 2.37
CA ARG A 178 -3.82 -10.87 3.00
C ARG A 178 -3.37 -9.89 4.08
N VAL A 179 -2.48 -10.30 4.98
CA VAL A 179 -1.95 -9.42 6.03
C VAL A 179 -1.05 -8.33 5.45
N THR A 180 -0.20 -8.66 4.48
CA THR A 180 0.67 -7.69 3.81
C THR A 180 -0.15 -6.66 3.03
N THR A 181 -1.26 -7.06 2.42
CA THR A 181 -2.17 -6.17 1.69
C THR A 181 -3.10 -5.39 2.64
N GLY A 182 -3.50 -5.99 3.76
CA GLY A 182 -4.15 -5.27 4.87
C GLY A 182 -3.25 -4.18 5.45
N ALA A 183 -1.95 -4.45 5.60
CA ALA A 183 -0.94 -3.45 5.98
C ALA A 183 -0.64 -2.42 4.88
N ARG A 184 -0.85 -2.74 3.59
CA ARG A 184 -0.82 -1.74 2.49
C ARG A 184 -1.97 -0.73 2.55
N SER A 185 -3.01 -0.97 3.36
CA SER A 185 -4.06 0.01 3.65
C SER A 185 -3.67 1.00 4.76
N ALA A 186 -2.64 0.70 5.55
CA ALA A 186 -2.13 1.62 6.56
C ALA A 186 -1.26 2.68 5.88
N ILE A 187 -1.68 3.94 6.00
CA ILE A 187 -0.95 5.07 5.44
C ILE A 187 0.26 5.34 6.32
N ASP A 188 1.42 4.97 5.80
CA ASP A 188 2.69 5.18 6.47
C ASP A 188 3.30 6.53 6.09
N LEU A 189 3.11 7.53 6.96
CA LEU A 189 3.62 8.89 6.76
C LEU A 189 5.16 8.96 6.70
N SER A 190 5.88 7.94 7.19
CA SER A 190 7.35 7.94 7.11
C SER A 190 7.85 7.86 5.66
N LYS A 191 7.06 7.26 4.75
CA LYS A 191 7.38 7.12 3.33
C LYS A 191 7.44 8.44 2.57
N VAL A 192 6.92 9.54 3.12
CA VAL A 192 6.97 10.87 2.48
C VAL A 192 8.41 11.33 2.29
N ALA A 193 9.29 11.07 3.26
CA ALA A 193 10.70 11.45 3.18
C ALA A 193 11.43 10.67 2.08
N ASP A 194 11.19 9.36 1.99
CA ASP A 194 11.77 8.51 0.94
C ASP A 194 11.24 8.87 -0.45
N ALA A 195 9.94 9.16 -0.56
CA ALA A 195 9.32 9.61 -1.79
C ALA A 195 9.88 10.97 -2.25
N GLU A 196 10.15 11.88 -1.32
CA GLU A 196 10.79 13.17 -1.62
C GLU A 196 12.23 12.96 -2.13
N ALA A 197 13.00 12.08 -1.50
CA ALA A 197 14.34 11.75 -1.97
C ALA A 197 14.33 11.12 -3.37
N CYS A 198 13.36 10.26 -3.66
CA CYS A 198 13.16 9.69 -5.01
C CYS A 198 12.76 10.77 -6.02
N ALA A 199 11.86 11.69 -5.65
CA ALA A 199 11.42 12.79 -6.50
C ALA A 199 12.57 13.75 -6.86
N LEU A 200 13.46 14.05 -5.91
CA LEU A 200 14.67 14.86 -6.16
C LEU A 200 15.61 14.19 -7.18
N ARG A 201 15.65 12.86 -7.21
CA ARG A 201 16.40 12.06 -8.19
C ARG A 201 15.62 11.81 -9.50
N LYS A 202 14.39 12.35 -9.61
CA LYS A 202 13.47 12.13 -10.74
C LYS A 202 13.10 10.66 -10.95
N GLU A 203 13.12 9.86 -9.88
CA GLU A 203 12.75 8.44 -9.90
C GLU A 203 11.22 8.27 -9.73
N TRP A 204 10.45 8.83 -10.67
CA TRP A 204 8.99 8.93 -10.60
C TRP A 204 8.27 7.59 -10.38
N PRO A 205 8.66 6.48 -11.05
CA PRO A 205 8.03 5.18 -10.81
C PRO A 205 8.17 4.70 -9.36
N LYS A 206 9.27 5.04 -8.68
CA LYS A 206 9.47 4.68 -7.26
C LYS A 206 8.59 5.52 -6.33
N VAL A 207 8.37 6.79 -6.66
CA VAL A 207 7.41 7.65 -5.94
C VAL A 207 6.01 7.05 -6.00
N ILE A 208 5.59 6.60 -7.19
CA ILE A 208 4.30 5.91 -7.37
C ILE A 208 4.27 4.59 -6.58
N ALA A 209 5.34 3.80 -6.58
CA ALA A 209 5.40 2.55 -5.81
C ALA A 209 5.26 2.78 -4.29
N LEU A 210 5.77 3.91 -3.77
CA LEU A 210 5.73 4.25 -2.35
C LEU A 210 4.36 4.80 -1.91
N LEU A 211 3.75 5.65 -2.73
CA LEU A 211 2.59 6.45 -2.35
C LEU A 211 1.30 6.12 -3.12
N GLY A 212 1.37 5.32 -4.19
CA GLY A 212 0.26 5.07 -5.12
C GLY A 212 -0.99 4.42 -4.50
N THR A 213 -0.87 3.81 -3.32
CA THR A 213 -2.00 3.23 -2.59
C THR A 213 -2.73 4.24 -1.70
N TRP A 214 -2.22 5.46 -1.54
CA TRP A 214 -2.76 6.47 -0.63
C TRP A 214 -4.11 7.09 -1.04
N PRO A 215 -4.40 7.39 -2.33
CA PRO A 215 -5.56 8.21 -2.68
C PRO A 215 -6.91 7.64 -2.22
N ALA A 216 -7.17 6.36 -2.45
CA ALA A 216 -8.46 5.75 -2.12
C ALA A 216 -8.73 5.68 -0.60
N PRO A 217 -7.81 5.17 0.25
CA PRO A 217 -8.01 5.19 1.69
C PRO A 217 -8.12 6.61 2.27
N LEU A 218 -7.33 7.59 1.79
CA LEU A 218 -7.41 8.97 2.26
C LEU A 218 -8.75 9.63 1.92
N ALA A 219 -9.24 9.43 0.69
CA ALA A 219 -10.53 9.98 0.28
C ALA A 219 -11.69 9.46 1.15
N ILE A 220 -11.61 8.21 1.61
CA ILE A 220 -12.59 7.62 2.53
C ILE A 220 -12.37 8.17 3.95
N PHE A 221 -11.13 8.15 4.44
CA PHE A 221 -10.79 8.58 5.80
C PHE A 221 -11.15 10.05 6.07
N LEU A 222 -10.94 10.93 5.09
CA LEU A 222 -11.30 12.34 5.23
C LEU A 222 -12.80 12.56 5.49
N ARG A 223 -13.67 11.62 5.09
CA ARG A 223 -15.11 11.72 5.30
C ARG A 223 -15.54 11.29 6.71
N THR A 224 -14.63 10.74 7.52
CA THR A 224 -14.92 10.32 8.90
C THR A 224 -14.65 11.45 9.90
N PRO A 225 -15.28 11.44 11.09
CA PRO A 225 -14.99 12.40 12.15
C PRO A 225 -13.51 12.42 12.55
N GLU A 226 -12.86 11.26 12.58
CA GLU A 226 -11.45 11.10 12.94
C GLU A 226 -10.53 11.78 11.91
N GLY A 227 -10.82 11.65 10.61
CA GLY A 227 -10.10 12.37 9.55
C GLY A 227 -10.25 13.89 9.65
N GLN A 228 -11.43 14.37 10.07
CA GLN A 228 -11.68 15.79 10.32
C GLN A 228 -11.00 16.32 11.59
N MET A 229 -10.52 15.44 12.48
CA MET A 229 -9.78 15.79 13.71
C MET A 229 -8.26 15.62 13.59
N LEU A 230 -7.74 15.27 12.42
CA LEU A 230 -6.30 15.14 12.18
C LEU A 230 -5.51 16.39 12.60
N ALA A 231 -4.37 16.18 13.26
CA ALA A 231 -3.44 17.24 13.62
C ALA A 231 -2.92 17.99 12.37
N PRO A 232 -2.70 19.32 12.45
CA PRO A 232 -2.22 20.11 11.32
C PRO A 232 -0.93 19.57 10.68
N GLU A 233 0.00 19.06 11.48
CA GLU A 233 1.28 18.49 11.01
C GLU A 233 1.07 17.23 10.17
N ALA A 234 0.16 16.35 10.61
CA ALA A 234 -0.18 15.14 9.86
C ALA A 234 -0.87 15.49 8.52
N ARG A 235 -1.76 16.48 8.53
CA ARG A 235 -2.39 17.00 7.30
C ARG A 235 -1.36 17.56 6.32
N ALA A 236 -0.40 18.34 6.82
CA ALA A 236 0.66 18.91 5.99
C ALA A 236 1.53 17.82 5.36
N LEU A 237 1.88 16.77 6.11
CA LEU A 237 2.62 15.61 5.57
C LEU A 237 1.82 14.84 4.52
N ILE A 238 0.52 14.61 4.77
CA ILE A 238 -0.37 13.94 3.81
C ILE A 238 -0.48 14.77 2.51
N ALA A 239 -0.70 16.08 2.64
CA ALA A 239 -0.77 17.00 1.51
C ALA A 239 0.55 17.01 0.72
N LYS A 240 1.70 17.00 1.40
CA LYS A 240 3.02 16.91 0.76
C LYS A 240 3.19 15.59 0.01
N GLY A 241 2.83 14.46 0.63
CA GLY A 241 2.88 13.15 -0.01
C GLY A 241 2.01 13.07 -1.26
N LEU A 242 0.76 13.52 -1.18
CA LEU A 242 -0.14 13.59 -2.33
C LEU A 242 0.38 14.54 -3.41
N GLY A 243 1.01 15.66 -3.04
CA GLY A 243 1.67 16.56 -3.98
C GLY A 243 2.83 15.90 -4.75
N LEU A 244 3.64 15.09 -4.07
CA LEU A 244 4.72 14.31 -4.70
C LEU A 244 4.18 13.23 -5.63
N LEU A 245 3.14 12.49 -5.20
CA LEU A 245 2.48 11.48 -6.01
C LEU A 245 1.85 12.09 -7.26
N GLY A 246 1.11 13.20 -7.13
CA GLY A 246 0.50 13.88 -8.25
C GLY A 246 1.54 14.36 -9.27
N SER A 247 2.65 14.95 -8.81
CA SER A 247 3.76 15.33 -9.69
C SER A 247 4.38 14.12 -10.39
N ALA A 248 4.53 12.98 -9.70
CA ALA A 248 5.04 11.76 -10.33
C ALA A 248 4.09 11.22 -11.41
N CYS A 249 2.76 11.24 -11.17
CA CYS A 249 1.76 10.88 -12.17
C CYS A 249 1.84 11.78 -13.41
N VAL A 250 1.99 13.11 -13.26
CA VAL A 250 2.20 14.03 -14.39
C VAL A 250 3.43 13.65 -15.21
N HIS A 251 4.55 13.35 -14.55
CA HIS A 251 5.79 12.99 -15.25
C HIS A 251 5.75 11.63 -15.96
N VAL A 252 4.88 10.72 -15.53
CA VAL A 252 4.66 9.42 -16.17
C VAL A 252 3.59 9.50 -17.27
N GLY A 253 2.86 10.61 -17.37
CA GLY A 253 1.83 10.85 -18.40
C GLY A 253 0.39 10.57 -17.92
N GLU A 254 0.22 10.17 -16.66
CA GLU A 254 -1.08 9.85 -16.06
C GLU A 254 -1.75 11.13 -15.50
N ILE A 255 -2.08 12.08 -16.38
CA ILE A 255 -2.51 13.42 -15.97
C ILE A 255 -3.89 13.41 -15.30
N GLU A 256 -4.81 12.54 -15.72
CA GLU A 256 -6.13 12.40 -15.09
C GLU A 256 -6.03 11.90 -13.65
N GLN A 257 -5.14 10.92 -13.41
CA GLN A 257 -4.88 10.43 -12.07
C GLN A 257 -4.23 11.51 -11.21
N ALA A 258 -3.29 12.28 -11.77
CA ALA A 258 -2.66 13.38 -11.08
C ALA A 258 -3.68 14.43 -10.60
N GLU A 259 -4.67 14.77 -11.44
CA GLU A 259 -5.75 15.70 -11.10
C GLU A 259 -6.52 15.26 -9.85
N GLU A 260 -6.92 13.99 -9.79
CA GLU A 260 -7.64 13.46 -8.63
C GLU A 260 -6.77 13.45 -7.37
N VAL A 261 -5.50 13.04 -7.51
CA VAL A 261 -4.54 13.06 -6.40
C VAL A 261 -4.34 14.47 -5.84
N PHE A 262 -4.19 15.47 -6.70
CA PHE A 262 -4.06 16.87 -6.26
C PHE A 262 -5.32 17.38 -5.58
N ARG A 263 -6.52 17.03 -6.08
CA ARG A 263 -7.79 17.40 -5.45
C ARG A 263 -7.92 16.86 -4.04
N ILE A 264 -7.56 15.59 -3.82
CA ILE A 264 -7.53 15.01 -2.46
C ILE A 264 -6.50 15.77 -1.62
N GLY A 265 -5.30 16.02 -2.15
CA GLY A 265 -4.23 16.76 -1.43
C GLY A 265 -4.67 18.14 -0.97
N ILE A 266 -5.40 18.87 -1.81
CA ILE A 266 -5.96 20.19 -1.50
C ILE A 266 -6.95 20.11 -0.33
N GLN A 267 -7.79 19.09 -0.28
CA GLN A 267 -8.75 18.92 0.82
C GLN A 267 -8.03 18.68 2.17
N TYR A 268 -6.88 18.00 2.16
CA TYR A 268 -6.03 17.84 3.35
C TYR A 268 -5.26 19.10 3.72
N ALA A 269 -4.73 19.82 2.73
CA ALA A 269 -3.97 21.05 2.96
C ALA A 269 -4.84 22.18 3.53
N GLN A 270 -6.14 22.19 3.19
CA GLN A 270 -7.12 23.21 3.55
C GLN A 270 -6.72 24.61 3.05
N GLU A 271 -5.88 25.33 3.79
CA GLU A 271 -5.47 26.71 3.49
C GLU A 271 -3.97 26.94 3.71
N GLY A 272 -3.45 28.05 3.17
CA GLY A 272 -2.06 28.47 3.33
C GLY A 272 -1.12 27.98 2.23
N MET A 273 0.18 28.12 2.46
CA MET A 273 1.24 27.92 1.45
C MET A 273 1.23 26.51 0.83
N ALA A 274 0.95 25.48 1.63
CA ALA A 274 0.88 24.10 1.13
C ALA A 274 -0.29 23.90 0.15
N ALA A 275 -1.45 24.50 0.44
CA ALA A 275 -2.58 24.49 -0.46
C ALA A 275 -2.27 25.29 -1.73
N ALA A 276 -1.62 26.45 -1.60
CA ALA A 276 -1.20 27.27 -2.75
C ALA A 276 -0.33 26.50 -3.74
N GLU A 277 0.66 25.77 -3.24
CA GLU A 277 1.55 24.94 -4.06
C GLU A 277 0.80 23.82 -4.78
N LEU A 278 -0.14 23.14 -4.11
CA LEU A 278 -0.96 22.09 -4.75
C LEU A 278 -1.89 22.66 -5.82
N PHE A 279 -2.50 23.82 -5.58
CA PHE A 279 -3.32 24.51 -6.58
C PHE A 279 -2.49 24.92 -7.80
N ARG A 280 -1.24 25.37 -7.61
CA ARG A 280 -0.31 25.69 -8.70
C ARG A 280 -0.02 24.47 -9.55
N ARG A 281 0.39 23.36 -8.92
CA ARG A 281 0.68 22.09 -9.61
C ARG A 281 -0.53 21.52 -10.35
N LEU A 282 -1.73 21.61 -9.77
CA LEU A 282 -2.97 21.23 -10.43
C LEU A 282 -3.23 22.09 -11.68
N GLY A 283 -3.04 23.40 -11.59
CA GLY A 283 -3.17 24.31 -12.72
C GLY A 283 -2.20 23.99 -13.86
N GLU A 284 -0.95 23.68 -13.53
CA GLU A 284 0.06 23.26 -14.50
C GLU A 284 -0.28 21.92 -15.15
N ALA A 285 -0.74 20.95 -14.38
CA ALA A 285 -1.19 19.66 -14.90
C ALA A 285 -2.35 19.84 -15.91
N LEU A 286 -3.30 20.73 -15.61
CA LEU A 286 -4.40 21.05 -16.53
C LEU A 286 -3.92 21.74 -17.81
N LEU A 287 -2.88 22.60 -17.73
CA LEU A 287 -2.26 23.19 -18.92
C LEU A 287 -1.54 22.16 -19.78
N LEU A 288 -0.87 21.19 -19.16
CA LEU A 288 -0.25 20.07 -19.87
C LEU A 288 -1.27 19.17 -20.56
N ASN A 289 -2.49 19.09 -20.01
CA ASN A 289 -3.61 18.34 -20.59
C ASN A 289 -4.48 19.17 -21.56
N ASP A 290 -3.97 20.27 -22.11
CA ASP A 290 -4.67 21.17 -23.05
C ASP A 290 -6.04 21.69 -22.54
N ARG A 291 -6.16 21.88 -21.22
CA ARG A 291 -7.38 22.42 -20.55
C ARG A 291 -7.13 23.79 -19.91
N PRO A 292 -6.72 24.82 -20.68
CA PRO A 292 -6.36 26.13 -20.12
C PRO A 292 -7.53 26.87 -19.47
N GLY A 293 -8.77 26.60 -19.89
CA GLY A 293 -9.95 27.20 -19.28
C GLY A 293 -10.12 26.78 -17.81
N GLU A 294 -9.83 25.52 -17.51
CA GLU A 294 -9.99 24.95 -16.18
C GLU A 294 -8.80 25.27 -15.27
N ALA A 295 -7.60 25.44 -15.86
CA ALA A 295 -6.39 25.82 -15.13
C ALA A 295 -6.48 27.19 -14.44
N ILE A 296 -7.26 28.14 -14.98
CA ILE A 296 -7.38 29.51 -14.45
C ILE A 296 -7.89 29.52 -13.00
N GLY A 297 -8.87 28.65 -12.68
CA GLY A 297 -9.48 28.59 -11.35
C GLY A 297 -8.47 28.22 -10.26
N PRO A 298 -7.82 27.04 -10.35
CA PRO A 298 -6.74 26.62 -9.46
C PRO A 298 -5.62 27.64 -9.34
N LEU A 299 -5.11 28.19 -10.46
CA LEU A 299 -3.99 29.14 -10.44
C LEU A 299 -4.33 30.45 -9.71
N ARG A 300 -5.54 30.98 -9.90
CA ARG A 300 -6.03 32.14 -9.10
C ARG A 300 -6.15 31.79 -7.62
N ARG A 301 -6.59 30.57 -7.31
CA ARG A 301 -6.72 30.10 -5.93
C ARG A 301 -5.36 29.93 -5.26
N ALA A 302 -4.33 29.51 -6.01
CA ALA A 302 -2.95 29.46 -5.53
C ALA A 302 -2.44 30.85 -5.08
N LEU A 303 -2.68 31.89 -5.86
CA LEU A 303 -2.34 33.28 -5.46
C LEU A 303 -3.11 33.72 -4.22
N ALA A 304 -4.41 33.41 -4.14
CA ALA A 304 -5.24 33.76 -2.99
C ALA A 304 -4.79 33.10 -1.67
N PHE A 305 -4.13 31.94 -1.75
CA PHE A 305 -3.57 31.23 -0.60
C PHE A 305 -2.10 31.58 -0.29
N GLY A 306 -1.55 32.63 -0.93
CA GLY A 306 -0.20 33.12 -0.65
C GLY A 306 0.89 32.54 -1.56
N GLY A 307 0.54 31.85 -2.64
CA GLY A 307 1.51 31.38 -3.62
C GLY A 307 2.36 32.53 -4.19
N LEU A 308 3.64 32.24 -4.43
CA LEU A 308 4.59 33.24 -4.90
C LEU A 308 4.19 33.74 -6.31
N PRO A 309 3.99 35.06 -6.51
CA PRO A 309 3.56 35.58 -7.79
C PRO A 309 4.51 35.23 -8.94
N GLN A 310 5.83 35.17 -8.69
CA GLN A 310 6.81 34.80 -9.71
C GLN A 310 6.69 33.35 -10.19
N GLU A 311 6.08 32.45 -9.40
CA GLU A 311 5.87 31.04 -9.77
C GLU A 311 4.47 30.78 -10.33
N VAL A 312 3.45 31.49 -9.84
CA VAL A 312 2.04 31.24 -10.22
C VAL A 312 1.57 32.11 -11.38
N MET A 313 2.07 33.34 -11.51
CA MET A 313 1.65 34.25 -12.59
C MET A 313 2.05 33.78 -13.99
N PRO A 314 3.23 33.18 -14.22
CA PRO A 314 3.59 32.64 -15.54
C PRO A 314 2.60 31.58 -16.08
N PRO A 315 2.28 30.48 -15.35
CA PRO A 315 1.29 29.53 -15.85
C PRO A 315 -0.11 30.15 -15.98
N LEU A 316 -0.48 31.12 -15.13
CA LEU A 316 -1.75 31.83 -15.26
C LEU A 316 -1.82 32.70 -16.52
N ALA A 317 -0.73 33.39 -16.86
CA ALA A 317 -0.60 34.15 -18.09
C ALA A 317 -0.74 33.23 -19.32
N LYS A 318 -0.07 32.08 -19.29
CA LYS A 318 -0.16 31.05 -20.34
C LYS A 318 -1.58 30.54 -20.52
N ALA A 319 -2.30 30.30 -19.43
CA ALA A 319 -3.72 29.93 -19.48
C ALA A 319 -4.59 31.00 -20.15
N PHE A 320 -4.35 32.29 -19.86
CA PHE A 320 -5.06 33.40 -20.52
C PHE A 320 -4.69 33.55 -21.99
N LEU A 321 -3.42 33.36 -22.34
CA LEU A 321 -2.90 33.37 -23.71
C LEU A 321 -3.62 32.34 -24.59
N GLN A 322 -3.65 31.08 -24.16
CA GLN A 322 -4.31 29.99 -24.89
C GLN A 322 -5.84 30.21 -25.01
N ARG A 323 -6.43 30.99 -24.11
CA ARG A 323 -7.85 31.39 -24.16
C ARG A 323 -8.11 32.70 -24.92
N GLY A 324 -7.09 33.31 -25.50
CA GLY A 324 -7.19 34.58 -26.25
C GLY A 324 -7.53 35.79 -25.38
N ARG A 325 -7.26 35.74 -24.06
CA ARG A 325 -7.52 36.83 -23.10
C ARG A 325 -6.25 37.68 -22.90
N PHE A 326 -5.79 38.32 -23.97
CA PHE A 326 -4.48 38.98 -24.05
C PHE A 326 -4.26 40.10 -23.02
N VAL A 327 -5.30 40.86 -22.65
CA VAL A 327 -5.17 41.92 -21.63
C VAL A 327 -4.89 41.33 -20.23
N ALA A 328 -5.57 40.23 -19.89
CA ALA A 328 -5.35 39.53 -18.62
C ALA A 328 -3.98 38.85 -18.60
N ALA A 329 -3.58 38.24 -19.72
CA ALA A 329 -2.25 37.67 -19.86
C ALA A 329 -1.16 38.74 -19.69
N PHE A 330 -1.32 39.92 -20.31
CA PHE A 330 -0.38 41.03 -20.17
C PHE A 330 -0.22 41.47 -18.71
N ALA A 331 -1.32 41.61 -17.97
CA ALA A 331 -1.29 41.98 -16.56
C ALA A 331 -0.52 40.94 -15.73
N CYS A 332 -0.82 39.64 -15.92
CA CYS A 332 -0.11 38.57 -15.22
C CYS A 332 1.39 38.53 -15.55
N LEU A 333 1.79 38.73 -16.80
CA LEU A 333 3.21 38.78 -17.19
C LEU A 333 3.93 39.99 -16.57
N LYS A 334 3.28 41.15 -16.53
CA LYS A 334 3.84 42.34 -15.89
C LYS A 334 4.02 42.12 -14.39
N ASP A 335 3.02 41.55 -13.72
CA ASP A 335 3.08 41.27 -12.28
C ASP A 335 4.12 40.19 -11.96
N ALA A 336 4.28 39.18 -12.84
CA ALA A 336 5.33 38.18 -12.73
C ALA A 336 6.73 38.82 -12.78
N LEU A 337 6.98 39.70 -13.76
CA LEU A 337 8.25 40.43 -13.89
C LEU A 337 8.52 41.32 -12.67
N ALA A 338 7.50 42.05 -12.19
CA ALA A 338 7.62 42.89 -11.01
C ALA A 338 7.93 42.08 -9.73
N ALA A 339 7.47 40.83 -9.68
CA ALA A 339 7.76 39.88 -8.60
C ALA A 339 9.12 39.16 -8.75
N GLY A 340 9.89 39.45 -9.82
CA GLY A 340 11.22 38.88 -10.03
C GLY A 340 11.26 37.60 -10.86
N ALA A 341 10.20 37.28 -11.62
CA ALA A 341 10.25 36.18 -12.58
C ALA A 341 11.28 36.46 -13.68
N PRO A 342 12.03 35.45 -14.16
CA PRO A 342 13.07 35.63 -15.16
C PRO A 342 12.46 36.04 -16.52
N GLU A 343 12.79 37.25 -16.98
CA GLU A 343 12.28 37.80 -18.24
C GLU A 343 12.54 36.88 -19.45
N LYS A 344 13.68 36.16 -19.43
CA LYS A 344 14.05 35.21 -20.49
C LYS A 344 13.00 34.11 -20.68
N GLU A 345 12.39 33.63 -19.61
CA GLU A 345 11.37 32.56 -19.66
C GLU A 345 10.01 33.10 -20.14
N LEU A 346 9.75 34.39 -19.92
CA LEU A 346 8.49 35.05 -20.27
C LEU A 346 8.55 35.74 -21.65
N ALA A 347 9.73 35.86 -22.26
CA ALA A 347 9.94 36.68 -23.44
C ALA A 347 9.07 36.27 -24.65
N GLU A 348 8.82 34.97 -24.84
CA GLU A 348 7.96 34.47 -25.91
C GLU A 348 6.49 34.84 -25.67
N ASP A 349 5.99 34.56 -24.47
CA ASP A 349 4.64 34.90 -24.04
C ASP A 349 4.39 36.42 -24.10
N ILE A 350 5.35 37.24 -23.66
CA ILE A 350 5.29 38.70 -23.74
C ILE A 350 5.19 39.13 -25.20
N ARG A 351 6.07 38.63 -26.07
CA ARG A 351 6.08 38.98 -27.50
C ARG A 351 4.75 38.62 -28.16
N GLU A 352 4.18 37.47 -27.84
CA GLU A 352 2.88 37.05 -28.37
C GLU A 352 1.77 38.02 -27.92
N VAL A 353 1.69 38.30 -26.62
CA VAL A 353 0.70 39.24 -26.06
C VAL A 353 0.85 40.63 -26.69
N GLU A 354 2.08 41.17 -26.79
CA GLU A 354 2.34 42.49 -27.36
C GLU A 354 1.96 42.54 -28.84
N THR A 355 2.24 41.49 -29.60
CA THR A 355 1.84 41.39 -31.02
C THR A 355 0.32 41.40 -31.16
N LYS A 356 -0.40 40.68 -30.29
CA LYS A 356 -1.86 40.57 -30.34
C LYS A 356 -2.58 41.84 -29.86
N LEU A 357 -2.02 42.54 -28.87
CA LEU A 357 -2.57 43.82 -28.39
C LEU A 357 -2.19 44.99 -29.31
N GLY A 358 -1.05 44.90 -29.98
CA GLY A 358 -0.64 45.80 -31.05
C GLY A 358 -0.65 47.29 -30.67
N PRO A 359 -1.10 48.19 -31.57
CA PRO A 359 -1.01 49.64 -31.35
C PRO A 359 -1.77 50.15 -30.11
N ALA A 360 -2.80 49.43 -29.67
CA ALA A 360 -3.57 49.80 -28.48
C ALA A 360 -2.71 49.75 -27.21
N LEU A 361 -1.80 48.76 -27.12
CA LEU A 361 -0.86 48.66 -26.02
C LEU A 361 0.16 49.81 -26.05
N THR A 362 0.68 50.15 -27.23
CA THR A 362 1.62 51.27 -27.41
C THR A 362 0.99 52.60 -26.98
N ALA A 363 -0.24 52.86 -27.41
CA ALA A 363 -0.97 54.07 -27.02
C ALA A 363 -1.23 54.15 -25.50
N TRP A 364 -1.51 53.01 -24.86
CA TRP A 364 -1.67 52.94 -23.41
C TRP A 364 -0.34 53.16 -22.66
N LYS A 365 0.75 52.50 -23.08
CA LYS A 365 2.10 52.71 -22.52
C LYS A 365 2.53 54.18 -22.62
N ALA A 366 2.28 54.82 -23.76
CA ALA A 366 2.57 56.25 -23.95
C ALA A 366 1.80 57.15 -22.97
N LYS A 367 0.52 56.87 -22.71
CA LYS A 367 -0.27 57.61 -21.71
C LYS A 367 0.26 57.43 -20.29
N LEU A 368 0.74 56.23 -19.95
CA LEU A 368 1.29 55.94 -18.62
C LEU A 368 2.56 56.76 -18.35
N LEU A 369 3.47 56.82 -19.33
CA LEU A 369 4.70 57.61 -19.25
C LEU A 369 4.41 59.12 -19.11
N THR A 370 3.40 59.65 -19.82
CA THR A 370 3.04 61.08 -19.69
C THR A 370 2.45 61.43 -18.31
N VAL A 371 1.79 60.49 -17.65
CA VAL A 371 1.21 60.71 -16.31
C VAL A 371 2.30 60.72 -15.23
N GLU A 372 3.31 59.83 -15.33
CA GLU A 372 4.46 59.81 -14.40
C GLU A 372 5.32 61.08 -14.47
N THR A 373 5.48 61.67 -15.67
CA THR A 373 6.21 62.94 -15.84
C THR A 373 5.46 64.19 -15.37
N THR A 374 4.15 64.10 -15.12
CA THR A 374 3.34 65.26 -14.68
C THR A 374 3.23 65.34 -13.14
N HIS A 375 3.75 64.35 -12.43
CA HIS A 375 3.78 64.27 -10.96
C HIS A 375 5.18 64.45 -10.35
N GLN A 376 6.17 64.85 -11.16
CA GLN A 376 7.43 65.48 -10.71
C GLN A 376 7.31 66.99 -10.91
#